data_AF-A0AAV7VJ27-F1
#
_entry.id   AF-A0AAV7VJ27-F1
#
_cell.length_a   1.000
_cell.length_b   1.000
_cell.length_c   1.000
_cell.angle_alpha   90.00
_cell.angle_beta   90.00
_cell.angle_gamma   90.00
#
_symmetry.space_group_name_H-M   'P 1'
#
loop_
_entity.id
_entity.type
_entity.pdbx_description
1 polymer ?
#
loop_
_entity_poly.entity_id
_entity_poly.type
_entity_poly.pdbx_seq_one_letter_code
_entity_poly.pdbx_strand_id
1 'polypeptide(L)'
;KYIDEVMCQLNNTQFYKVTTKEVYTNSIVGIWQLLMEWKDKGLLLWEEYCFLKRDFPKLPVLYILPKIHKNRTNPPGRPIVSSC
;
A
#
# COMPACT_ATOMS: atom_id res chain seq x y z
N LYS A 1 -2.10 -1.75 24.60
CA LYS A 1 -3.14 -0.82 24.07
C LYS A 1 -3.00 -0.60 22.56
N TYR A 2 -1.91 0.02 22.06
CA TYR A 2 -1.77 0.23 20.61
C TYR A 2 -1.58 -1.06 19.81
N ILE A 3 -0.77 -2.00 20.31
CA ILE A 3 -0.61 -3.32 19.69
C ILE A 3 -1.97 -4.05 19.65
N ASP A 4 -2.75 -4.01 20.73
CA ASP A 4 -4.07 -4.64 20.78
C ASP A 4 -5.02 -4.04 19.74
N GLU A 5 -4.97 -2.73 19.54
CA GLU A 5 -5.71 -2.05 18.47
C GLU A 5 -5.21 -2.47 17.08
N VAL A 6 -3.89 -2.55 16.86
CA VAL A 6 -3.31 -3.08 15.61
C VAL A 6 -3.85 -4.47 15.31
N MET A 7 -3.79 -5.36 16.30
CA MET A 7 -4.25 -6.74 16.14
C MET A 7 -5.77 -6.83 15.94
N CYS A 8 -6.55 -5.98 16.61
CA CYS A 8 -7.99 -5.86 16.38
C CYS A 8 -8.30 -5.49 14.91
N GLN A 9 -7.60 -4.48 14.37
CA GLN A 9 -7.77 -4.05 12.99
C GLN A 9 -7.29 -5.13 11.99
N LEU A 10 -6.14 -5.74 12.23
CA LEU A 10 -5.59 -6.81 11.36
C LEU A 10 -6.46 -8.07 11.34
N ASN A 11 -7.17 -8.37 12.44
CA ASN A 11 -8.09 -9.49 12.53
C ASN A 11 -9.47 -9.20 11.89
N ASN A 12 -9.71 -7.99 11.40
CA ASN A 12 -10.98 -7.62 10.81
C ASN A 12 -11.12 -8.15 9.36
N THR A 13 -11.72 -9.33 9.24
CA THR A 13 -11.95 -10.01 7.96
C THR A 13 -13.12 -9.47 7.15
N GLN A 14 -13.94 -8.58 7.73
CA GLN A 14 -15.01 -7.89 7.00
C GLN A 14 -14.43 -6.89 5.99
N PHE A 15 -13.33 -6.22 6.35
CA PHE A 15 -12.71 -5.17 5.52
C PHE A 15 -11.30 -5.53 5.00
N TYR A 16 -10.57 -6.43 5.67
CA TYR A 16 -9.23 -6.85 5.26
C TYR A 16 -9.19 -8.32 4.87
N LYS A 17 -8.33 -8.65 3.92
CA LYS A 17 -8.06 -10.04 3.50
C LYS A 17 -6.59 -10.35 3.71
N VAL A 18 -6.32 -11.44 4.43
CA VAL A 18 -4.96 -11.96 4.58
C VAL A 18 -4.45 -12.40 3.20
N THR A 19 -3.26 -11.93 2.84
CA THR A 19 -2.64 -12.29 1.57
C THR A 19 -1.53 -13.31 1.83
N THR A 20 -1.60 -14.47 1.17
CA THR A 20 -0.63 -15.57 1.30
C THR A 20 0.51 -15.50 0.29
N LYS A 21 0.44 -14.57 -0.66
CA LYS A 21 1.46 -14.33 -1.70
C LYS A 21 1.90 -12.88 -1.63
N GLU A 22 3.16 -12.62 -1.95
CA GLU A 22 3.59 -11.27 -2.25
C GLU A 22 2.82 -10.77 -3.48
N VAL A 23 1.90 -9.82 -3.28
CA VAL A 23 1.12 -9.22 -4.38
C VAL A 23 2.03 -8.43 -5.31
N TYR A 24 3.02 -7.75 -4.72
CA TYR A 24 3.78 -6.71 -5.40
C TYR A 24 4.79 -7.27 -6.40
N THR A 25 5.50 -8.36 -6.09
CA THR A 25 6.55 -8.90 -6.95
C THR A 25 6.02 -9.35 -8.32
N ASN A 26 4.86 -10.01 -8.37
CA ASN A 26 4.25 -10.42 -9.64
C ASN A 26 3.64 -9.25 -10.41
N SER A 27 3.05 -8.27 -9.72
CA SER A 27 2.43 -7.11 -10.35
C SER A 27 3.46 -6.15 -10.96
N ILE A 28 4.65 -6.01 -10.36
CA ILE A 28 5.72 -5.13 -10.85
C ILE A 28 6.20 -5.54 -12.25
N VAL A 29 6.35 -6.84 -12.49
CA VAL A 29 6.78 -7.35 -13.81
C VAL A 29 5.78 -6.96 -14.90
N GLY A 30 4.48 -7.12 -14.64
CA GLY A 30 3.43 -6.72 -15.57
C GLY A 30 3.38 -5.20 -15.80
N ILE A 31 3.57 -4.41 -14.75
CA ILE A 31 3.65 -2.95 -14.86
C ILE A 31 4.84 -2.53 -15.73
N TRP A 32 6.01 -3.15 -15.55
CA TRP A 32 7.20 -2.82 -16.35
C TRP A 32 7.03 -3.18 -17.83
N GLN A 33 6.39 -4.31 -18.13
CA GLN A 33 6.05 -4.70 -19.50
C GLN A 33 5.12 -3.67 -20.14
N LEU A 34 4.07 -3.25 -19.42
CA LEU A 34 3.13 -2.23 -19.89
C LEU A 34 3.81 -0.88 -20.13
N LEU A 35 4.67 -0.43 -19.21
CA LEU A 35 5.41 0.83 -19.35
C LEU A 35 6.35 0.80 -20.56
N MET A 36 7.00 -0.34 -20.81
CA MET A 36 7.86 -0.50 -21.98
C MET A 36 7.04 -0.45 -23.27
N GLU A 37 5.91 -1.15 -23.32
CA GLU A 37 4.99 -1.11 -24.46
C GLU A 37 4.50 0.31 -24.76
N TRP A 38 4.16 1.08 -23.73
CA TRP A 38 3.72 2.47 -23.90
C TRP A 38 4.84 3.39 -24.37
N LYS A 39 6.06 3.18 -23.88
CA LYS A 39 7.24 3.88 -24.40
C LYS A 39 7.46 3.56 -25.87
N ASP A 40 7.42 2.28 -26.25
CA ASP A 40 7.66 1.84 -27.63
C ASP A 40 6.57 2.36 -28.59
N LYS A 41 5.35 2.57 -28.11
CA LYS A 41 4.25 3.23 -28.83
C LYS A 41 4.37 4.76 -28.90
N GLY A 42 5.38 5.35 -28.26
CA GLY A 42 5.55 6.80 -28.19
C GLY A 42 4.52 7.51 -27.31
N LEU A 43 3.82 6.77 -26.43
CA LEU A 43 2.87 7.35 -25.46
C LEU A 43 3.56 7.91 -24.22
N LEU A 44 4.83 7.53 -24.01
CA LEU A 44 5.68 8.01 -22.92
C LEU A 44 7.02 8.49 -23.49
N LEU A 45 7.50 9.61 -22.98
CA LEU A 45 8.89 10.02 -23.09
C LEU A 45 9.79 9.11 -22.24
N TRP A 46 11.09 9.12 -22.53
CA TRP A 46 12.05 8.31 -21.76
C TRP A 46 12.10 8.72 -20.29
N GLU A 47 12.02 10.01 -20.02
CA GLU A 47 12.00 10.58 -18.67
C GLU A 47 10.76 10.12 -17.89
N GLU A 48 9.60 10.07 -18.55
CA GLU A 48 8.35 9.61 -17.95
C GLU A 48 8.40 8.10 -17.66
N TYR A 49 8.94 7.31 -18.60
CA TYR A 49 9.20 5.89 -18.38
C TYR A 49 10.12 5.67 -17.17
N CYS A 50 11.24 6.39 -17.09
CA CYS A 50 12.19 6.28 -15.98
C CYS A 50 11.58 6.72 -14.65
N PHE A 51 10.72 7.74 -14.66
CA PHE A 51 10.03 8.20 -13.46
C PHE A 51 9.00 7.17 -12.96
N LEU A 52 8.24 6.56 -13.88
CA LEU A 52 7.20 5.58 -13.56
C LEU A 52 7.79 4.19 -13.23
N LYS A 53 8.90 3.81 -13.87
CA LYS A 53 9.61 2.56 -13.60
C LYS A 53 10.38 2.70 -12.30
N ARG A 54 9.76 2.25 -11.21
CA ARG A 54 10.39 2.21 -9.89
C ARG A 54 11.02 0.84 -9.64
N ASP A 55 12.35 0.79 -9.56
CA ASP A 55 13.09 -0.46 -9.33
C ASP A 55 12.88 -1.02 -7.92
N PHE A 56 12.65 -0.15 -6.94
CA PHE A 56 12.40 -0.50 -5.54
C PHE A 56 11.11 0.21 -5.05
N PRO A 57 9.92 -0.33 -5.34
CA PRO A 57 8.67 0.23 -4.84
C PRO A 57 8.59 0.12 -3.32
N LYS A 58 7.95 1.10 -2.67
CA LYS A 58 7.84 1.05 -1.21
C LYS A 58 6.78 0.03 -0.83
N LEU A 59 7.17 -0.90 0.05
CA LEU A 59 6.22 -1.80 0.68
C LEU A 59 5.22 -0.96 1.48
N PRO A 60 3.91 -1.20 1.34
CA PRO A 60 2.92 -0.50 2.14
C PRO A 60 3.16 -0.75 3.62
N VAL A 61 3.17 0.31 4.41
CA VAL A 61 3.29 0.24 5.86
C VAL A 61 1.97 0.64 6.49
N LEU A 62 1.48 -0.21 7.40
CA LEU A 62 0.34 0.10 8.23
C LEU A 62 0.80 0.93 9.43
N TYR A 63 0.39 2.19 9.46
CA TYR A 63 0.59 3.08 10.59
C TYR A 63 -0.67 3.19 11.43
N ILE A 64 -0.50 3.27 12.74
CA ILE A 64 -1.57 3.66 13.66
C ILE A 64 -1.18 4.97 14.31
N LEU A 65 -1.93 6.03 14.00
CA LEU A 65 -1.78 7.29 14.71
C LEU A 65 -2.65 7.27 15.98
N PRO A 66 -2.11 7.72 17.12
CA PRO A 66 -2.90 7.92 18.32
C PRO A 66 -3.89 9.04 18.07
N LYS A 67 -5.18 8.70 17.98
CA LYS A 67 -6.24 9.67 17.77
C LYS A 67 -6.73 10.19 19.11
N ILE A 68 -6.79 11.51 19.26
CA ILE A 68 -7.44 12.14 20.42
C ILE A 68 -8.95 12.07 20.16
N HIS A 69 -9.67 11.31 20.97
CA HIS A 69 -11.13 11.21 20.87
C HIS A 69 -11.81 12.07 21.93
N LYS A 70 -12.96 12.66 21.56
CA LYS A 70 -13.83 13.41 22.47
C LYS A 70 -14.37 12.51 23.59
N ASN A 71 -14.59 11.23 23.30
CA ASN A 71 -14.97 10.22 24.27
C ASN A 71 -13.73 9.44 24.71
N ARG A 72 -13.49 9.38 26.03
CA ARG A 72 -12.23 8.84 26.61
C ARG A 72 -12.24 7.32 26.76
N THR A 73 -13.41 6.68 26.66
CA THR A 73 -13.57 5.23 26.85
C THR A 73 -13.31 4.48 25.55
N ASN A 74 -12.15 3.83 25.47
CA ASN A 74 -11.71 2.89 24.43
C ASN A 74 -12.20 3.19 22.99
N PRO A 75 -11.89 4.38 22.47
CA PRO A 75 -12.27 4.70 21.12
C PRO A 75 -11.42 3.91 20.10
N PRO A 76 -11.99 3.42 18.99
CA PRO A 76 -11.24 2.66 18.00
C PRO A 76 -10.23 3.55 17.27
N GLY A 77 -9.06 2.98 17.02
CA GLY A 77 -8.00 3.61 16.22
C GLY A 77 -8.45 3.82 14.77
N ARG A 78 -7.74 4.70 14.06
CA ARG A 78 -7.90 4.84 12.60
C ARG A 78 -6.64 4.29 11.92
N PRO A 79 -6.71 3.14 11.23
CA PRO A 79 -5.58 2.64 10.47
C PRO A 79 -5.28 3.57 9.30
N ILE A 80 -3.99 3.84 9.05
CA ILE A 80 -3.51 4.60 7.91
C ILE A 80 -2.55 3.71 7.15
N VAL A 81 -2.84 3.47 5.88
CA VAL A 81 -1.92 2.76 4.98
C VAL A 81 -1.12 3.80 4.22
N SER A 82 0.21 3.73 4.33
CA SER A 82 1.09 4.46 3.45
C SER A 82 1.59 3.50 2.38
N SER A 83 1.18 3.72 1.14
CA SER A 83 1.70 3.02 -0.05
C SER A 83 2.19 4.05 -1.06
N CYS A 84 3.34 3.82 -1.69
CA CYS A 84 3.84 4.66 -2.78
C CYS A 84 4.74 3.90 -3.74
#